data_AF-A0A0N7KFI9-F1
#
_entry.id   AF-A0A0N7KFI9-F1
#
_cell.length_a   1.000
_cell.length_b   1.000
_cell.length_c   1.000
_cell.angle_alpha   90.00
_cell.angle_beta   90.00
_cell.angle_gamma   90.00
#
_symmetry.space_group_name_H-M   'P 1'
#
loop_
_entity.id
_entity.type
_entity.pdbx_description
1 polymer ?
#
loop_
_entity_poly.entity_id
_entity_poly.type
_entity_poly.pdbx_seq_one_letter_code
_entity_poly.pdbx_strand_id
1 'polypeptide(L)'
;ERRATGNLMDKWVIANGLPSEVEYALDFPWKASLPRVETRVYLEQYGASEDAWIGKGLYRMTLVNNDLYLEAAKADFTNFQRLSRLEWLSLKRWYIRNNLQAHGVTEQSVLRAYFLAAANIFEPNRAAERLGWARTAILAEAIASHLRQYSANGAADGMTERLISGLASHDWDWRESKDSAARSLLYALDELIDLHAFGNASDSLREAWKQWLMSWTNESQGSTGGDTALLLVRTIEICSGRHGSAEQSLKNSADYARLEQIASSMCSKLATKILAQNGGSMDNVEGIDQEVDVEMKELIQRVYGSSSNDVSSVTRQTFLDVVKSFCYVAHCSPETIDGHISKVLFEDVN
;
A
#
# COMPACT_ATOMS: atom_id res chain seq x y z
N GLU A 1 -15.73 28.25 -1.51
CA GLU A 1 -16.85 29.20 -1.26
C GLU A 1 -18.08 28.54 -0.64
N ARG A 2 -18.78 27.59 -1.29
CA ARG A 2 -19.99 26.96 -0.71
C ARG A 2 -19.77 26.18 0.60
N ARG A 3 -18.65 25.46 0.73
CA ARG A 3 -18.24 24.83 2.00
C ARG A 3 -18.07 25.87 3.12
N ALA A 4 -17.44 27.01 2.81
CA ALA A 4 -17.19 28.08 3.78
C ALA A 4 -18.48 28.80 4.23
N THR A 5 -19.55 28.74 3.44
CA THR A 5 -20.85 29.33 3.78
C THR A 5 -21.84 28.32 4.36
N GLY A 6 -21.42 27.06 4.59
CA GLY A 6 -22.27 25.99 5.12
C GLY A 6 -23.44 25.60 4.23
N ASN A 7 -23.44 26.03 2.95
CA ASN A 7 -24.54 25.83 2.02
C ASN A 7 -24.20 24.73 0.99
N LEU A 8 -23.96 23.52 1.50
CA LEU A 8 -23.71 22.31 0.70
C LEU A 8 -25.03 21.56 0.43
N MET A 9 -26.00 22.26 -0.13
CA MET A 9 -27.27 21.70 -0.55
C MET A 9 -27.32 21.60 -2.08
N ASP A 10 -27.93 20.54 -2.60
CA ASP A 10 -28.18 20.42 -4.04
C ASP A 10 -29.62 20.82 -4.38
N LYS A 11 -29.80 21.33 -5.60
CA LYS A 11 -31.12 21.77 -6.09
C LYS A 11 -32.01 20.61 -6.52
N TRP A 12 -31.42 19.49 -6.92
CA TRP A 12 -32.06 18.38 -7.59
C TRP A 12 -32.15 17.11 -6.73
N VAL A 13 -31.49 17.08 -5.57
CA VAL A 13 -31.57 15.98 -4.61
C VAL A 13 -31.68 16.49 -3.18
N ILE A 14 -32.49 15.78 -2.37
CA ILE A 14 -32.57 15.91 -0.93
C ILE A 14 -31.84 14.69 -0.36
N ALA A 15 -30.60 14.89 0.08
CA ALA A 15 -29.75 13.85 0.65
C ALA A 15 -29.02 14.39 1.89
N ASN A 16 -29.20 13.71 3.03
CA ASN A 16 -28.64 14.18 4.31
C ASN A 16 -27.11 14.04 4.36
N GLY A 17 -26.54 13.06 3.66
CA GLY A 17 -25.10 12.83 3.61
C GLY A 17 -24.35 13.69 2.60
N LEU A 18 -25.04 14.52 1.79
CA LEU A 18 -24.40 15.30 0.74
C LEU A 18 -23.32 16.28 1.26
N PRO A 19 -23.53 17.02 2.37
CA PRO A 19 -22.48 17.89 2.90
C PRO A 19 -21.19 17.13 3.23
N SER A 20 -21.30 15.98 3.91
CA SER A 20 -20.13 15.20 4.31
C SER A 20 -19.49 14.48 3.12
N GLU A 21 -20.26 14.06 2.11
CA GLU A 21 -19.73 13.53 0.85
C GLU A 21 -18.87 14.57 0.12
N VAL A 22 -19.38 15.80 0.00
CA VAL A 22 -18.64 16.90 -0.65
C VAL A 22 -17.40 17.29 0.16
N GLU A 23 -17.49 17.31 1.49
CA GLU A 23 -16.32 17.56 2.35
C GLU A 23 -15.22 16.52 2.13
N TYR A 24 -15.57 15.23 2.15
CA TYR A 24 -14.61 14.16 1.90
C TYR A 24 -13.98 14.28 0.50
N ALA A 25 -14.78 14.52 -0.54
CA ALA A 25 -14.28 14.64 -1.91
C ALA A 25 -13.37 15.85 -2.14
N LEU A 26 -13.55 16.94 -1.38
CA LEU A 26 -12.65 18.10 -1.41
C LEU A 26 -11.34 17.85 -0.68
N ASP A 27 -11.38 17.04 0.39
CA ASP A 27 -10.22 16.76 1.23
C ASP A 27 -9.36 15.61 0.67
N PHE A 28 -9.95 14.68 -0.08
CA PHE A 28 -9.26 13.49 -0.61
C PHE A 28 -9.31 13.44 -2.15
N PRO A 29 -8.21 13.75 -2.85
CA PRO A 29 -8.15 13.54 -4.28
C PRO A 29 -8.17 12.04 -4.60
N TRP A 30 -8.70 11.68 -5.77
CA TRP A 30 -8.83 10.26 -6.19
C TRP A 30 -7.53 9.45 -6.09
N LYS A 31 -6.39 10.06 -6.41
CA LYS A 31 -5.05 9.42 -6.32
C LYS A 31 -4.66 9.02 -4.89
N ALA A 32 -5.22 9.69 -3.89
CA ALA A 32 -5.00 9.43 -2.47
C ALA A 32 -6.21 8.77 -1.80
N SER A 33 -7.30 8.46 -2.51
CA SER A 33 -8.47 7.80 -1.92
C SER A 33 -8.27 6.28 -1.91
N LEU A 34 -8.12 5.67 -0.73
CA LEU A 34 -8.00 4.23 -0.59
C LEU A 34 -9.40 3.57 -0.59
N PRO A 35 -9.61 2.45 -1.31
CA PRO A 35 -10.94 1.86 -1.49
C PRO A 35 -11.75 1.64 -0.21
N ARG A 36 -11.14 1.05 0.83
CA ARG A 36 -11.87 0.81 2.10
C ARG A 36 -12.00 2.04 2.99
N VAL A 37 -11.18 3.06 2.80
CA VAL A 37 -11.37 4.36 3.48
C VAL A 37 -12.60 5.05 2.90
N GLU A 38 -12.66 5.16 1.58
CA GLU A 38 -13.78 5.78 0.86
C GLU A 38 -15.09 5.03 1.13
N THR A 39 -15.06 3.69 1.05
CA THR A 39 -16.22 2.86 1.38
C THR A 39 -16.68 3.09 2.82
N ARG A 40 -15.76 3.13 3.79
CA ARG A 40 -16.10 3.32 5.20
C ARG A 40 -16.78 4.66 5.45
N VAL A 41 -16.32 5.71 4.79
CA VAL A 41 -16.91 7.05 4.87
C VAL A 41 -18.27 7.07 4.18
N TYR A 42 -18.38 6.50 2.99
CA TYR A 42 -19.62 6.52 2.21
C TYR A 42 -20.76 5.71 2.85
N LEU A 43 -20.46 4.66 3.62
CA LEU A 43 -21.46 3.91 4.40
C LEU A 43 -22.24 4.77 5.39
N GLU A 44 -21.67 5.89 5.86
CA GLU A 44 -22.34 6.86 6.75
C GLU A 44 -23.05 7.98 5.98
N GLN A 45 -22.78 8.11 4.68
CA GLN A 45 -23.27 9.19 3.82
C GLN A 45 -24.45 8.75 2.96
N TYR A 46 -24.45 7.50 2.52
CA TYR A 46 -25.51 6.96 1.67
C TYR A 46 -26.86 6.96 2.39
N GLY A 47 -27.81 7.75 1.87
CA GLY A 47 -29.11 7.97 2.52
C GLY A 47 -30.15 6.88 2.29
N ALA A 48 -29.82 5.82 1.54
CA ALA A 48 -30.69 4.67 1.29
C ALA A 48 -32.12 5.08 0.87
N SER A 49 -33.20 4.58 1.49
CA SER A 49 -34.57 4.95 1.11
C SER A 49 -34.96 6.41 1.37
N GLU A 50 -34.16 7.14 2.15
CA GLU A 50 -34.47 8.51 2.60
C GLU A 50 -34.13 9.56 1.54
N ASP A 51 -33.23 9.24 0.60
CA ASP A 51 -32.87 10.16 -0.47
C ASP A 51 -34.04 10.37 -1.45
N ALA A 52 -34.32 11.62 -1.77
CA ALA A 52 -35.40 12.01 -2.69
C ALA A 52 -34.88 12.92 -3.81
N TRP A 53 -35.37 12.67 -5.02
CA TRP A 53 -34.99 13.42 -6.22
C TRP A 53 -36.06 14.45 -6.57
N ILE A 54 -35.63 15.62 -7.04
CA ILE A 54 -36.49 16.74 -7.41
C ILE A 54 -36.52 16.83 -8.93
N GLY A 55 -37.68 16.58 -9.53
CA GLY A 55 -37.94 16.78 -10.96
C GLY A 55 -39.12 17.74 -11.17
N LYS A 56 -40.12 17.30 -11.95
CA LYS A 56 -41.43 17.99 -11.98
C LYS A 56 -42.21 17.82 -10.67
N GLY A 57 -41.91 16.75 -9.94
CA GLY A 57 -42.35 16.49 -8.58
C GLY A 57 -41.26 15.73 -7.83
N LEU A 58 -41.49 15.41 -6.56
CA LEU A 58 -40.59 14.55 -5.79
C LEU A 58 -40.75 13.09 -6.24
N TYR A 59 -39.64 12.40 -6.42
CA TYR A 59 -39.62 10.97 -6.76
C TYR A 59 -38.46 10.24 -6.08
N ARG A 60 -38.57 8.92 -5.98
CA ARG A 60 -37.53 8.03 -5.44
C ARG A 60 -36.98 7.11 -6.52
N MET A 61 -35.68 6.84 -6.48
CA MET A 61 -34.97 5.97 -7.40
C MET A 61 -34.65 4.65 -6.70
N THR A 62 -35.62 3.75 -6.52
CA THR A 62 -35.46 2.54 -5.69
C THR A 62 -34.37 1.57 -6.15
N LEU A 63 -33.98 1.62 -7.43
CA LEU A 63 -32.86 0.83 -7.97
C LEU A 63 -31.48 1.45 -7.67
N VAL A 64 -31.44 2.69 -7.19
CA VAL A 64 -30.22 3.46 -6.85
C VAL A 64 -30.12 3.70 -5.35
N ASN A 65 -31.24 4.04 -4.72
CA ASN A 65 -31.40 4.44 -3.32
C ASN A 65 -32.32 3.41 -2.62
N ASN A 66 -31.73 2.47 -1.88
CA ASN A 66 -32.48 1.46 -1.12
C ASN A 66 -31.70 0.90 0.08
N ASP A 67 -32.44 0.43 1.07
CA ASP A 67 -31.89 -0.08 2.32
C ASP A 67 -31.16 -1.41 2.15
N LEU A 68 -31.61 -2.25 1.19
CA LEU A 68 -30.97 -3.54 0.92
C LEU A 68 -29.49 -3.37 0.53
N TYR A 69 -29.16 -2.37 -0.28
CA TYR A 69 -27.78 -2.08 -0.67
C TYR A 69 -26.95 -1.62 0.54
N LEU A 70 -27.52 -0.74 1.38
CA LEU A 70 -26.84 -0.28 2.58
C LEU A 70 -26.60 -1.44 3.55
N GLU A 71 -27.61 -2.24 3.85
CA GLU A 71 -27.51 -3.41 4.73
C GLU A 71 -26.49 -4.43 4.23
N ALA A 72 -26.52 -4.74 2.92
CA ALA A 72 -25.56 -5.65 2.32
C ALA A 72 -24.12 -5.11 2.39
N ALA A 73 -23.92 -3.81 2.11
CA ALA A 73 -22.62 -3.17 2.17
C ALA A 73 -22.07 -3.10 3.61
N LYS A 74 -22.93 -2.81 4.60
CA LYS A 74 -22.56 -2.88 6.03
C LYS A 74 -22.13 -4.30 6.41
N ALA A 75 -22.90 -5.31 6.03
CA ALA A 75 -22.57 -6.72 6.31
C ALA A 75 -21.26 -7.17 5.66
N ASP A 76 -20.99 -6.78 4.40
CA ASP A 76 -19.69 -7.01 3.74
C ASP A 76 -18.55 -6.34 4.51
N PHE A 77 -18.72 -5.07 4.86
CA PHE A 77 -17.69 -4.31 5.57
C PHE A 77 -17.40 -4.88 6.95
N THR A 78 -18.42 -5.28 7.73
CA THR A 78 -18.25 -5.97 9.01
C THR A 78 -17.46 -7.27 8.85
N ASN A 79 -17.71 -8.04 7.79
CA ASN A 79 -16.93 -9.25 7.49
C ASN A 79 -15.47 -8.94 7.18
N PHE A 80 -15.22 -7.91 6.36
CA PHE A 80 -13.87 -7.40 6.09
C PHE A 80 -13.16 -6.99 7.39
N GLN A 81 -13.81 -6.25 8.28
CA GLN A 81 -13.23 -5.84 9.57
C GLN A 81 -12.89 -7.04 10.44
N ARG A 82 -13.79 -8.02 10.54
CA ARG A 82 -13.56 -9.24 11.32
C ARG A 82 -12.33 -10.01 10.83
N LEU A 83 -12.20 -10.19 9.52
CA LEU A 83 -11.03 -10.83 8.92
C LEU A 83 -9.76 -10.02 9.20
N SER A 84 -9.85 -8.70 9.05
CA SER A 84 -8.72 -7.81 9.22
C SER A 84 -8.18 -7.82 10.64
N ARG A 85 -9.06 -7.87 11.65
CA ARG A 85 -8.68 -7.98 13.07
C ARG A 85 -7.95 -9.31 13.36
N LEU A 86 -8.37 -10.42 12.75
CA LEU A 86 -7.72 -11.74 12.92
C LEU A 86 -6.33 -11.78 12.26
N GLU A 87 -6.22 -11.23 11.06
CA GLU A 87 -4.96 -11.08 10.34
C GLU A 87 -3.99 -10.18 11.11
N TRP A 88 -4.46 -9.02 11.61
CA TRP A 88 -3.68 -8.11 12.45
C TRP A 88 -3.13 -8.80 13.70
N LEU A 89 -3.94 -9.55 14.44
CA LEU A 89 -3.49 -10.30 15.61
C LEU A 89 -2.37 -11.30 15.26
N SER A 90 -2.46 -11.93 14.09
CA SER A 90 -1.45 -12.88 13.62
C SER A 90 -0.17 -12.17 13.18
N LEU A 91 -0.29 -11.02 12.51
CA LEU A 91 0.84 -10.19 12.12
C LEU A 91 1.56 -9.59 13.35
N LYS A 92 0.83 -9.11 14.35
CA LYS A 92 1.39 -8.61 15.61
C LYS A 92 2.18 -9.68 16.34
N ARG A 93 1.67 -10.92 16.40
CA ARG A 93 2.41 -12.06 16.97
C ARG A 93 3.69 -12.36 16.19
N TRP A 94 3.63 -12.32 14.87
CA TRP A 94 4.79 -12.51 13.99
C TRP A 94 5.85 -11.41 14.21
N TYR A 95 5.44 -10.14 14.33
CA TYR A 95 6.29 -8.99 14.65
C TYR A 95 7.04 -9.18 15.98
N ILE A 96 6.32 -9.53 17.05
CA ILE A 96 6.90 -9.74 18.39
C ILE A 96 7.88 -10.91 18.38
N ARG A 97 7.50 -12.05 17.77
CA ARG A 97 8.34 -13.25 17.73
C ARG A 97 9.67 -13.01 17.01
N ASN A 98 9.67 -12.20 15.95
CA ASN A 98 10.87 -11.84 15.20
C ASN A 98 11.65 -10.66 15.83
N ASN A 99 11.22 -10.15 16.98
CA ASN A 99 11.85 -9.05 17.72
C ASN A 99 12.13 -7.82 16.84
N LEU A 100 11.23 -7.50 15.90
CA LEU A 100 11.45 -6.43 14.93
C LEU A 100 11.48 -5.03 15.59
N GLN A 101 11.00 -4.91 16.83
CA GLN A 101 11.18 -3.71 17.66
C GLN A 101 12.65 -3.36 17.86
N ALA A 102 13.53 -4.35 18.04
CA ALA A 102 14.97 -4.14 18.16
C ALA A 102 15.60 -3.63 16.85
N HIS A 103 14.86 -3.69 15.75
CA HIS A 103 15.27 -3.21 14.43
C HIS A 103 14.66 -1.85 14.06
N GLY A 104 14.10 -1.13 15.04
CA GLY A 104 13.53 0.21 14.85
C GLY A 104 12.10 0.23 14.30
N VAL A 105 11.46 -0.93 14.14
CA VAL A 105 10.05 -1.01 13.71
C VAL A 105 9.14 -0.84 14.92
N THR A 106 8.20 0.09 14.83
CA THR A 106 7.22 0.35 15.90
C THR A 106 5.94 -0.46 15.68
N GLU A 107 5.17 -0.75 16.74
CA GLU A 107 3.86 -1.40 16.56
C GLU A 107 2.92 -0.56 15.65
N GLN A 108 3.01 0.77 15.74
CA GLN A 108 2.23 1.68 14.89
C GLN A 108 2.61 1.56 13.42
N SER A 109 3.90 1.42 13.09
CA SER A 109 4.31 1.23 11.69
C SER A 109 3.90 -0.14 11.14
N VAL A 110 3.90 -1.19 11.97
CA VAL A 110 3.33 -2.51 11.61
C VAL A 110 1.83 -2.40 11.33
N LEU A 111 1.08 -1.72 12.19
CA LEU A 111 -0.36 -1.52 12.00
C LEU A 111 -0.65 -0.71 10.74
N ARG A 112 0.12 0.36 10.51
CA ARG A 112 0.02 1.18 9.30
C ARG A 112 0.33 0.38 8.03
N ALA A 113 1.39 -0.43 8.03
CA ALA A 113 1.74 -1.29 6.90
C ALA A 113 0.61 -2.27 6.56
N TYR A 114 0.01 -2.88 7.59
CA TYR A 114 -1.14 -3.76 7.41
C TYR A 114 -2.37 -3.01 6.88
N PHE A 115 -2.68 -1.85 7.46
CA PHE A 115 -3.79 -1.01 7.03
C PHE A 115 -3.68 -0.61 5.56
N LEU A 116 -2.50 -0.16 5.10
CA LEU A 116 -2.28 0.23 3.71
C LEU A 116 -2.51 -0.93 2.74
N ALA A 117 -2.09 -2.14 3.11
CA ALA A 117 -2.35 -3.34 2.33
C ALA A 117 -3.85 -3.70 2.32
N ALA A 118 -4.48 -3.77 3.50
CA ALA A 118 -5.87 -4.18 3.66
C ALA A 118 -6.87 -3.17 3.11
N ALA A 119 -6.52 -1.89 3.09
CA ALA A 119 -7.39 -0.85 2.53
C ALA A 119 -7.48 -0.88 1.01
N ASN A 120 -6.47 -1.46 0.33
CA ASN A 120 -6.44 -1.64 -1.13
C ASN A 120 -6.86 -3.05 -1.55
N ILE A 121 -6.32 -4.10 -0.92
CA ILE A 121 -6.61 -5.50 -1.22
C ILE A 121 -7.50 -6.08 -0.12
N PHE A 122 -8.81 -5.96 -0.25
CA PHE A 122 -9.75 -6.26 0.85
C PHE A 122 -10.52 -7.58 0.70
N GLU A 123 -10.37 -8.26 -0.44
CA GLU A 123 -11.14 -9.46 -0.73
C GLU A 123 -10.72 -10.63 0.19
N PRO A 124 -11.67 -11.40 0.76
CA PRO A 124 -11.36 -12.43 1.75
C PRO A 124 -10.34 -13.49 1.28
N ASN A 125 -10.35 -13.82 -0.01
CA ASN A 125 -9.48 -14.83 -0.62
C ASN A 125 -8.08 -14.31 -0.99
N ARG A 126 -7.78 -13.03 -0.75
CA ARG A 126 -6.49 -12.40 -1.09
C ARG A 126 -5.63 -12.10 0.14
N ALA A 127 -5.81 -12.87 1.22
CA ALA A 127 -5.06 -12.70 2.47
C ALA A 127 -3.54 -12.87 2.29
N ALA A 128 -3.09 -13.77 1.41
CA ALA A 128 -1.68 -13.94 1.10
C ALA A 128 -1.05 -12.67 0.52
N GLU A 129 -1.75 -11.99 -0.39
CA GLU A 129 -1.32 -10.72 -0.98
C GLU A 129 -1.22 -9.61 0.07
N ARG A 130 -2.24 -9.47 0.93
CA ARG A 130 -2.24 -8.49 2.04
C ARG A 130 -1.09 -8.72 3.03
N LEU A 131 -0.95 -9.95 3.51
CA LEU A 131 0.05 -10.31 4.52
C LEU A 131 1.47 -10.27 3.93
N GLY A 132 1.64 -10.68 2.68
CA GLY A 132 2.88 -10.53 1.92
C GLY A 132 3.30 -9.06 1.83
N TRP A 133 2.40 -8.20 1.34
CA TRP A 133 2.62 -6.74 1.31
C TRP A 133 3.03 -6.23 2.68
N ALA A 134 2.22 -6.44 3.72
CA ALA A 134 2.46 -5.87 5.04
C ALA A 134 3.80 -6.33 5.63
N ARG A 135 4.12 -7.62 5.56
CA ARG A 135 5.40 -8.16 6.05
C ARG A 135 6.59 -7.62 5.26
N THR A 136 6.47 -7.50 3.95
CA THR A 136 7.53 -6.91 3.11
C THR A 136 7.78 -5.46 3.49
N ALA A 137 6.74 -4.65 3.66
CA ALA A 137 6.89 -3.26 4.09
C ALA A 137 7.58 -3.16 5.47
N ILE A 138 7.17 -4.00 6.42
CA ILE A 138 7.76 -4.06 7.77
C ILE A 138 9.24 -4.46 7.73
N LEU A 139 9.60 -5.48 6.96
CA LEU A 139 11.00 -5.92 6.84
C LEU A 139 11.86 -4.90 6.09
N ALA A 140 11.31 -4.25 5.07
CA ALA A 140 11.99 -3.17 4.35
C ALA A 140 12.30 -2.01 5.30
N GLU A 141 11.36 -1.62 6.18
CA GLU A 141 11.58 -0.62 7.23
C GLU A 141 12.67 -1.06 8.22
N ALA A 142 12.60 -2.31 8.71
CA ALA A 142 13.57 -2.86 9.64
C ALA A 142 15.00 -2.87 9.06
N ILE A 143 15.14 -3.31 7.82
CA ILE A 143 16.43 -3.37 7.12
C ILE A 143 16.92 -1.96 6.80
N ALA A 144 16.06 -1.07 6.30
CA ALA A 144 16.40 0.32 6.02
C ALA A 144 16.90 1.06 7.26
N SER A 145 16.24 0.85 8.41
CA SER A 145 16.66 1.40 9.71
C SER A 145 18.06 0.92 10.09
N HIS A 146 18.34 -0.38 9.94
CA HIS A 146 19.68 -0.94 10.15
C HIS A 146 20.71 -0.37 9.19
N LEU A 147 20.45 -0.39 7.88
CA LEU A 147 21.38 0.13 6.87
C LEU A 147 21.73 1.60 7.10
N ARG A 148 20.77 2.43 7.53
CA ARG A 148 21.03 3.83 7.91
C ARG A 148 21.95 3.95 9.12
N GLN A 149 21.79 3.09 10.13
CA GLN A 149 22.70 3.05 11.29
C GLN A 149 24.13 2.64 10.88
N TYR A 150 24.28 1.63 10.02
CA TYR A 150 25.60 1.23 9.52
C TYR A 150 26.21 2.25 8.54
N SER A 151 25.39 2.99 7.80
CA SER A 151 25.83 4.08 6.91
C SER A 151 26.49 5.22 7.68
N ALA A 152 25.94 5.59 8.83
CA ALA A 152 26.58 6.55 9.74
C ALA A 152 27.99 6.12 10.19
N ASN A 153 28.29 4.82 10.12
CA ASN A 153 29.53 4.21 10.59
C ASN A 153 30.44 3.76 9.43
N GLY A 154 30.09 4.05 8.18
CA GLY A 154 30.84 3.64 6.98
C GLY A 154 30.82 2.14 6.68
N ALA A 155 29.85 1.39 7.22
CA ALA A 155 29.77 -0.07 7.14
C ALA A 155 28.48 -0.61 6.47
N ALA A 156 27.71 0.27 5.81
CA ALA A 156 26.46 -0.10 5.14
C ALA A 156 26.68 -1.11 4.01
N ASP A 157 27.65 -0.88 3.12
CA ASP A 157 27.92 -1.77 1.98
C ASP A 157 28.23 -3.19 2.43
N GLY A 158 29.09 -3.34 3.45
CA GLY A 158 29.41 -4.65 4.02
C GLY A 158 28.23 -5.32 4.75
N MET A 159 27.24 -4.57 5.23
CA MET A 159 26.00 -5.14 5.77
C MET A 159 25.08 -5.59 4.62
N THR A 160 24.95 -4.78 3.57
CA THR A 160 24.16 -5.11 2.38
C THR A 160 24.71 -6.35 1.67
N GLU A 161 26.02 -6.44 1.45
CA GLU A 161 26.68 -7.63 0.89
C GLU A 161 26.44 -8.89 1.73
N ARG A 162 26.44 -8.75 3.06
CA ARG A 162 26.13 -9.85 3.99
C ARG A 162 24.68 -10.32 3.85
N LEU A 163 23.72 -9.41 3.76
CA LEU A 163 22.32 -9.74 3.53
C LEU A 163 22.09 -10.40 2.16
N ILE A 164 22.71 -9.87 1.11
CA ILE A 164 22.65 -10.45 -0.26
C ILE A 164 23.23 -11.86 -0.27
N SER A 165 24.38 -12.06 0.38
CA SER A 165 25.04 -13.37 0.48
C SER A 165 24.19 -14.37 1.26
N GLY A 166 23.58 -13.93 2.37
CA GLY A 166 22.64 -14.75 3.14
C GLY A 166 21.44 -15.21 2.32
N LEU A 167 20.85 -14.31 1.52
CA LEU A 167 19.75 -14.63 0.61
C LEU A 167 20.14 -15.57 -0.53
N ALA A 168 21.42 -15.62 -0.91
CA ALA A 168 21.92 -16.47 -2.00
C ALA A 168 22.18 -17.92 -1.56
N SER A 169 22.40 -18.17 -0.27
CA SER A 169 22.72 -19.50 0.23
C SER A 169 21.47 -20.16 0.82
N HIS A 170 20.92 -21.15 0.10
CA HIS A 170 19.79 -21.96 0.57
C HIS A 170 20.07 -22.73 1.87
N ASP A 171 21.36 -22.93 2.19
CA ASP A 171 21.84 -23.72 3.33
C ASP A 171 22.67 -22.84 4.29
N TRP A 172 22.46 -21.51 4.26
CA TRP A 172 23.23 -20.59 5.09
C TRP A 172 22.97 -20.91 6.56
N ASP A 173 23.98 -21.45 7.24
CA ASP A 173 23.89 -21.58 8.69
C ASP A 173 23.99 -20.17 9.27
N TRP A 174 22.83 -19.57 9.51
CA TRP A 174 22.70 -18.30 10.22
C TRP A 174 23.50 -18.33 11.52
N ARG A 175 23.83 -19.52 12.09
CA ARG A 175 24.72 -19.68 13.24
C ARG A 175 26.14 -19.20 13.07
N GLU A 176 26.65 -19.06 11.85
CA GLU A 176 28.04 -18.64 11.61
C GLU A 176 28.23 -17.11 11.57
N SER A 177 27.16 -16.33 11.32
CA SER A 177 27.28 -14.87 11.37
C SER A 177 27.53 -14.39 12.80
N LYS A 178 28.55 -13.56 12.99
CA LYS A 178 28.85 -12.90 14.28
C LYS A 178 27.91 -11.72 14.57
N ASP A 179 27.18 -11.26 13.56
CA ASP A 179 26.25 -10.15 13.66
C ASP A 179 24.85 -10.67 13.99
N SER A 180 24.43 -10.47 15.23
CA SER A 180 23.13 -10.93 15.72
C SER A 180 21.96 -10.25 15.01
N ALA A 181 22.14 -9.02 14.52
CA ALA A 181 21.08 -8.27 13.86
C ALA A 181 20.86 -8.72 12.42
N ALA A 182 21.94 -8.97 11.68
CA ALA A 182 21.84 -9.55 10.33
C ALA A 182 21.13 -10.91 10.35
N ARG A 183 21.39 -11.72 11.39
CA ARG A 183 20.79 -13.05 11.57
C ARG A 183 19.30 -13.01 11.82
N SER A 184 18.83 -12.14 12.72
CA SER A 184 17.40 -12.05 13.03
C SER A 184 16.61 -11.52 11.83
N LEU A 185 17.17 -10.56 11.08
CA LEU A 185 16.55 -10.05 9.85
C LEU A 185 16.48 -11.10 8.75
N LEU A 186 17.56 -11.86 8.52
CA LEU A 186 17.57 -12.97 7.56
C LEU A 186 16.58 -14.06 7.95
N TYR A 187 16.48 -14.41 9.24
CA TYR A 187 15.51 -15.38 9.73
C TYR A 187 14.06 -14.93 9.44
N ALA A 188 13.74 -13.65 9.69
CA ALA A 188 12.42 -13.12 9.43
C ALA A 188 12.10 -13.03 7.91
N LEU A 189 13.12 -12.74 7.08
CA LEU A 189 13.01 -12.78 5.61
C LEU A 189 12.78 -14.20 5.10
N ASP A 190 13.54 -15.19 5.59
CA ASP A 190 13.34 -16.59 5.22
C ASP A 190 11.94 -17.06 5.64
N GLU A 191 11.43 -16.64 6.81
CA GLU A 191 10.06 -16.96 7.21
C GLU A 191 9.02 -16.38 6.24
N LEU A 192 9.20 -15.15 5.76
CA LEU A 192 8.33 -14.54 4.75
C LEU A 192 8.38 -15.33 3.42
N ILE A 193 9.59 -15.71 3.00
CA ILE A 193 9.85 -16.41 1.74
C ILE A 193 9.26 -17.82 1.77
N ASP A 194 9.47 -18.55 2.87
CA ASP A 194 9.01 -19.93 3.05
C ASP A 194 7.48 -20.01 3.19
N LEU A 195 6.85 -19.02 3.81
CA LEU A 195 5.38 -18.95 3.94
C LEU A 195 4.65 -18.88 2.59
N HIS A 196 5.34 -18.48 1.52
CA HIS A 196 4.80 -18.35 0.18
C HIS A 196 5.49 -19.26 -0.84
N ALA A 197 6.28 -20.24 -0.38
CA ALA A 197 7.07 -21.12 -1.23
C ALA A 197 6.21 -22.19 -1.94
N PHE A 198 5.50 -21.77 -3.00
CA PHE A 198 4.92 -22.68 -3.98
C PHE A 198 5.63 -22.49 -5.33
N GLY A 199 6.17 -23.57 -5.90
CA GLY A 199 6.91 -23.50 -7.16
C GLY A 199 8.18 -22.64 -7.05
N ASN A 200 8.39 -21.74 -8.01
CA ASN A 200 9.56 -20.84 -8.05
C ASN A 200 9.40 -19.57 -7.18
N ALA A 201 8.30 -19.41 -6.44
CA ALA A 201 7.99 -18.21 -5.65
C ALA A 201 9.09 -17.84 -4.64
N SER A 202 9.74 -18.84 -4.03
CA SER A 202 10.83 -18.61 -3.07
C SER A 202 12.03 -17.93 -3.72
N ASP A 203 12.49 -18.47 -4.87
CA ASP A 203 13.62 -17.92 -5.62
C ASP A 203 13.31 -16.52 -6.14
N SER A 204 12.08 -16.30 -6.59
CA SER A 204 11.61 -15.01 -7.09
C SER A 204 11.53 -13.95 -6.00
N LEU A 205 11.07 -14.30 -4.79
CA LEU A 205 11.10 -13.39 -3.64
C LEU A 205 12.54 -13.07 -3.25
N ARG A 206 13.42 -14.09 -3.19
CA ARG A 206 14.86 -13.88 -2.92
C ARG A 206 15.47 -12.92 -3.92
N GLU A 207 15.17 -13.07 -5.20
CA GLU A 207 15.67 -12.19 -6.25
C GLU A 207 15.11 -10.76 -6.14
N ALA A 208 13.81 -10.62 -5.84
CA ALA A 208 13.21 -9.30 -5.61
C ALA A 208 13.88 -8.56 -4.43
N TRP A 209 14.14 -9.27 -3.33
CA TRP A 209 14.85 -8.73 -2.16
C TRP A 209 16.30 -8.39 -2.47
N LYS A 210 17.02 -9.22 -3.23
CA LYS A 210 18.40 -8.92 -3.68
C LYS A 210 18.44 -7.65 -4.51
N GLN A 211 17.51 -7.46 -5.45
CA GLN A 211 17.43 -6.26 -6.27
C GLN A 211 17.16 -5.01 -5.44
N TRP A 212 16.25 -5.10 -4.47
CA TRP A 212 16.02 -4.00 -3.53
C TRP A 212 17.27 -3.69 -2.68
N LEU A 213 17.97 -4.70 -2.17
CA LEU A 213 19.22 -4.50 -1.42
C LEU A 213 20.33 -3.87 -2.30
N MET A 214 20.44 -4.26 -3.56
CA MET A 214 21.41 -3.67 -4.50
C MET A 214 21.13 -2.20 -4.81
N SER A 215 19.88 -1.71 -4.67
CA SER A 215 19.63 -0.29 -4.86
C SER A 215 20.24 0.56 -3.74
N TRP A 216 20.38 0.01 -2.52
CA TRP A 216 21.05 0.67 -1.41
C TRP A 216 22.57 0.81 -1.58
N THR A 217 23.23 -0.02 -2.39
CA THR A 217 24.68 0.11 -2.65
C THR A 217 24.99 1.14 -3.75
N ASN A 218 24.03 1.42 -4.62
CA ASN A 218 24.22 2.27 -5.79
C ASN A 218 23.83 3.73 -5.54
N GLU A 219 23.15 4.03 -4.44
CA GLU A 219 22.66 5.38 -4.13
C GLU A 219 23.62 6.17 -3.23
N SER A 220 24.23 7.22 -3.80
CA SER A 220 24.63 8.39 -3.04
C SER A 220 23.38 9.20 -2.66
N GLN A 221 22.78 8.89 -1.52
CA GLN A 221 21.74 9.69 -0.83
C GLN A 221 20.40 9.90 -1.57
N GLY A 222 19.87 8.84 -2.21
CA GLY A 222 18.53 8.82 -2.79
C GLY A 222 17.42 8.39 -1.82
N SER A 223 16.18 8.51 -2.28
CA SER A 223 14.97 8.05 -1.58
C SER A 223 14.59 6.67 -2.09
N THR A 224 14.69 5.64 -1.23
CA THR A 224 14.40 4.23 -1.58
C THR A 224 12.91 3.92 -1.83
N GLY A 225 12.08 4.96 -1.98
CA GLY A 225 10.63 4.83 -2.13
C GLY A 225 10.24 4.06 -3.39
N GLY A 226 10.89 4.33 -4.52
CA GLY A 226 10.63 3.66 -5.79
C GLY A 226 10.96 2.17 -5.75
N ASP A 227 12.15 1.81 -5.28
CA ASP A 227 12.54 0.41 -5.14
C ASP A 227 11.65 -0.34 -4.15
N THR A 228 11.27 0.31 -3.05
CA THR A 228 10.35 -0.27 -2.07
C THR A 228 8.98 -0.52 -2.70
N ALA A 229 8.46 0.39 -3.53
CA ALA A 229 7.22 0.18 -4.26
C ALA A 229 7.31 -1.02 -5.22
N LEU A 230 8.42 -1.15 -5.97
CA LEU A 230 8.64 -2.31 -6.85
C LEU A 230 8.75 -3.62 -6.07
N LEU A 231 9.42 -3.62 -4.92
CA LEU A 231 9.51 -4.78 -4.03
C LEU A 231 8.11 -5.20 -3.53
N LEU A 232 7.25 -4.24 -3.18
CA LEU A 232 5.87 -4.50 -2.78
C LEU A 232 5.04 -5.10 -3.92
N VAL A 233 5.08 -4.49 -5.11
CA VAL A 233 4.38 -5.01 -6.30
C VAL A 233 4.80 -6.46 -6.59
N ARG A 234 6.11 -6.73 -6.62
CA ARG A 234 6.63 -8.08 -6.88
C ARG A 234 6.20 -9.07 -5.81
N THR A 235 6.25 -8.67 -4.54
CA THR A 235 5.75 -9.51 -3.44
C THR A 235 4.27 -9.85 -3.65
N ILE A 236 3.42 -8.87 -3.95
CA ILE A 236 1.98 -9.09 -4.17
C ILE A 236 1.75 -10.05 -5.34
N GLU A 237 2.41 -9.83 -6.47
CA GLU A 237 2.29 -10.71 -7.63
C GLU A 237 2.76 -12.14 -7.32
N ILE A 238 3.83 -12.32 -6.54
CA ILE A 238 4.30 -13.64 -6.09
C ILE A 238 3.31 -14.31 -5.14
N CYS A 239 2.89 -13.62 -4.08
CA CYS A 239 1.93 -14.11 -3.09
C CYS A 239 0.58 -14.46 -3.71
N SER A 240 0.22 -13.84 -4.84
CA SER A 240 -1.00 -14.14 -5.58
C SER A 240 -0.92 -15.38 -6.48
N GLY A 241 0.28 -15.93 -6.71
CA GLY A 241 0.52 -16.99 -7.67
C GLY A 241 0.52 -16.55 -9.15
N ARG A 242 0.32 -15.25 -9.45
CA ARG A 242 0.37 -14.70 -10.82
C ARG A 242 1.78 -14.63 -11.41
N HIS A 243 2.78 -15.01 -10.63
CA HIS A 243 4.20 -14.96 -10.99
C HIS A 243 4.69 -16.12 -11.89
N GLY A 244 3.92 -17.20 -12.08
CA GLY A 244 4.38 -18.42 -12.75
C GLY A 244 4.44 -18.41 -14.30
N SER A 245 5.49 -19.02 -14.86
CA SER A 245 5.77 -19.42 -16.27
C SER A 245 5.78 -18.35 -17.38
N ALA A 246 5.12 -17.21 -17.22
CA ALA A 246 5.12 -16.11 -18.21
C ALA A 246 6.17 -15.03 -17.91
N GLU A 247 7.00 -15.24 -16.89
CA GLU A 247 7.91 -14.27 -16.29
C GLU A 247 8.98 -13.72 -17.25
N GLN A 248 9.58 -14.59 -18.08
CA GLN A 248 10.57 -14.16 -19.07
C GLN A 248 9.93 -13.36 -20.21
N SER A 249 8.69 -13.64 -20.57
CA SER A 249 7.97 -12.88 -21.60
C SER A 249 7.34 -11.58 -21.06
N LEU A 250 6.88 -11.56 -19.81
CA LEU A 250 6.28 -10.38 -19.18
C LEU A 250 7.32 -9.34 -18.75
N LYS A 251 8.46 -9.74 -18.17
CA LYS A 251 9.56 -8.81 -17.84
C LYS A 251 10.16 -8.16 -19.10
N ASN A 252 10.03 -8.82 -20.25
CA ASN A 252 10.41 -8.28 -21.55
C ASN A 252 9.29 -7.46 -22.24
N SER A 253 8.10 -7.38 -21.65
CA SER A 253 7.05 -6.51 -22.16
C SER A 253 7.41 -5.05 -21.87
N ALA A 254 7.45 -4.24 -22.93
CA ALA A 254 7.63 -2.80 -22.81
C ALA A 254 6.56 -2.15 -21.91
N ASP A 255 5.37 -2.75 -21.83
CA ASP A 255 4.25 -2.23 -21.03
C ASP A 255 4.49 -2.47 -19.53
N TYR A 256 4.97 -3.66 -19.15
CA TYR A 256 5.34 -3.97 -17.76
C TYR A 256 6.53 -3.14 -17.28
N ALA A 257 7.58 -3.03 -18.11
CA ALA A 257 8.74 -2.19 -17.80
C ALA A 257 8.35 -0.71 -17.61
N ARG A 258 7.39 -0.22 -18.40
CA ARG A 258 6.86 1.14 -18.25
C ARG A 258 6.04 1.32 -16.97
N LEU A 259 5.27 0.32 -16.56
CA LEU A 259 4.57 0.33 -15.26
C LEU A 259 5.56 0.38 -14.09
N GLU A 260 6.63 -0.42 -14.12
CA GLU A 260 7.70 -0.37 -13.11
C GLU A 260 8.36 1.02 -13.08
N GLN A 261 8.68 1.59 -14.24
CA GLN A 261 9.29 2.91 -14.33
C GLN A 261 8.40 4.01 -13.72
N ILE A 262 7.11 4.03 -14.07
CA ILE A 262 6.16 5.04 -13.57
C ILE A 262 5.99 4.88 -12.06
N ALA A 263 5.74 3.65 -11.59
CA ALA A 263 5.52 3.39 -10.16
C ALA A 263 6.76 3.73 -9.32
N SER A 264 7.95 3.36 -9.79
CA SER A 264 9.21 3.68 -9.13
C SER A 264 9.44 5.20 -9.07
N SER A 265 9.29 5.90 -10.20
CA SER A 265 9.44 7.36 -10.28
C SER A 265 8.50 8.08 -9.31
N MET A 266 7.21 7.76 -9.34
CA MET A 266 6.21 8.38 -8.47
C MET A 266 6.51 8.13 -6.99
N CYS A 267 6.79 6.88 -6.61
CA CYS A 267 6.99 6.51 -5.22
C CYS A 267 8.31 7.07 -4.66
N SER A 268 9.36 7.21 -5.46
CA SER A 268 10.58 7.92 -5.08
C SER A 268 10.31 9.40 -4.78
N LYS A 269 9.60 10.10 -5.67
CA LYS A 269 9.23 11.52 -5.47
C LYS A 269 8.35 11.71 -4.23
N LEU A 270 7.34 10.87 -4.06
CA LEU A 270 6.46 10.90 -2.89
C LEU A 270 7.23 10.65 -1.60
N ALA A 271 8.15 9.69 -1.59
CA ALA A 271 9.01 9.44 -0.44
C ALA A 271 9.96 10.61 -0.15
N THR A 272 10.51 11.29 -1.16
CA THR A 272 11.29 12.53 -0.98
C THR A 272 10.44 13.63 -0.34
N LYS A 273 9.19 13.81 -0.80
CA LYS A 273 8.24 14.77 -0.22
C LYS A 273 7.94 14.45 1.24
N ILE A 274 7.71 13.18 1.58
CA ILE A 274 7.47 12.74 2.97
C ILE A 274 8.68 13.01 3.86
N LEU A 275 9.90 12.78 3.37
CA LEU A 275 11.13 13.07 4.11
C LEU A 275 11.27 14.58 4.38
N ALA A 276 10.96 15.43 3.40
CA ALA A 276 11.00 16.88 3.56
C ALA A 276 9.94 17.39 4.57
N GLN A 277 8.73 16.83 4.56
CA GLN A 277 7.67 17.15 5.53
C GLN A 277 8.09 16.82 6.97
N ASN A 278 8.94 15.81 7.16
CA ASN A 278 9.46 15.38 8.47
C ASN A 278 10.77 16.06 8.88
N GLY A 279 11.09 17.23 8.30
CA GLY A 279 12.28 18.03 8.66
C GLY A 279 13.50 17.85 7.75
N GLY A 280 13.33 17.23 6.58
CA GLY A 280 14.35 17.18 5.52
C GLY A 280 14.48 18.49 4.72
N SER A 281 15.45 18.58 3.81
CA SER A 281 15.62 19.76 2.93
C SER A 281 14.40 19.97 2.02
N MET A 282 13.96 21.22 1.88
CA MET A 282 12.84 21.61 1.02
C MET A 282 13.23 21.87 -0.44
N ASP A 283 14.52 21.88 -0.77
CA ASP A 283 15.04 22.32 -2.07
C ASP A 283 14.55 21.46 -3.27
N ASN A 284 13.99 20.27 -3.00
CA ASN A 284 13.56 19.30 -4.01
C ASN A 284 12.05 19.01 -4.03
N VAL A 285 11.22 19.79 -3.32
CA VAL A 285 9.77 19.47 -3.17
C VAL A 285 8.89 20.24 -4.15
N GLU A 286 9.36 21.36 -4.68
CA GLU A 286 8.60 22.19 -5.61
C GLU A 286 8.35 21.42 -6.92
N GLY A 287 7.08 21.38 -7.37
CA GLY A 287 6.69 20.69 -8.61
C GLY A 287 6.41 19.18 -8.49
N ILE A 288 6.79 18.52 -7.37
CA ILE A 288 6.54 17.07 -7.18
C ILE A 288 5.07 16.72 -7.40
N ASP A 289 4.14 17.50 -6.86
CA ASP A 289 2.71 17.20 -6.98
C ASP A 289 2.22 17.24 -8.43
N GLN A 290 2.75 18.16 -9.24
CA GLN A 290 2.41 18.30 -10.66
C GLN A 290 2.99 17.14 -11.47
N GLU A 291 4.23 16.74 -11.19
CA GLU A 291 4.86 15.58 -11.84
C GLU A 291 4.12 14.28 -11.51
N VAL A 292 3.80 14.07 -10.22
CA VAL A 292 3.02 12.91 -9.77
C VAL A 292 1.64 12.92 -10.43
N ASP A 293 1.01 14.07 -10.65
CA ASP A 293 -0.27 14.14 -11.37
C ASP A 293 -0.17 13.75 -12.86
N VAL A 294 0.92 14.13 -13.53
CA VAL A 294 1.18 13.72 -14.92
C VAL A 294 1.43 12.22 -15.01
N GLU A 295 2.28 11.68 -14.14
CA GLU A 295 2.58 10.25 -14.08
C GLU A 295 1.36 9.42 -13.67
N MET A 296 0.52 9.93 -12.75
CA MET A 296 -0.73 9.27 -12.35
C MET A 296 -1.70 9.17 -13.52
N LYS A 297 -1.86 10.23 -14.34
CA LYS A 297 -2.71 10.16 -15.56
C LYS A 297 -2.21 9.09 -16.52
N GLU A 298 -0.90 8.99 -16.70
CA GLU A 298 -0.30 7.97 -17.53
C GLU A 298 -0.53 6.55 -16.99
N LEU A 299 -0.42 6.37 -15.66
CA LEU A 299 -0.70 5.10 -14.99
C LEU A 299 -2.17 4.69 -15.16
N ILE A 300 -3.11 5.60 -14.90
CA ILE A 300 -4.56 5.38 -15.09
C ILE A 300 -4.86 4.95 -16.52
N GLN A 301 -4.28 5.63 -17.51
CA GLN A 301 -4.49 5.29 -18.92
C GLN A 301 -4.01 3.88 -19.25
N ARG A 302 -2.92 3.41 -18.60
CA ARG A 302 -2.45 2.03 -18.80
C ARG A 302 -3.32 1.00 -18.10
N VAL A 303 -3.78 1.32 -16.89
CA VAL A 303 -4.60 0.42 -16.06
C VAL A 303 -5.99 0.22 -16.66
N TYR A 304 -6.66 1.31 -17.06
CA TYR A 304 -8.05 1.28 -17.52
C TYR A 304 -8.24 1.48 -19.03
N GLY A 305 -7.20 1.92 -19.74
CA GLY A 305 -7.26 2.06 -21.19
C GLY A 305 -7.25 0.71 -21.90
N SER A 306 -7.66 0.72 -23.16
CA SER A 306 -7.56 -0.41 -24.08
C SER A 306 -6.10 -0.68 -24.47
N SER A 307 -5.27 -1.10 -23.51
CA SER A 307 -3.85 -1.45 -23.70
C SER A 307 -3.70 -2.89 -24.20
N SER A 308 -2.49 -3.27 -24.63
CA SER A 308 -2.21 -4.61 -25.17
C SER A 308 -2.55 -5.71 -24.15
N ASN A 309 -2.88 -6.92 -24.62
CA ASN A 309 -3.26 -8.04 -23.77
C ASN A 309 -2.08 -8.68 -23.00
N ASP A 310 -0.89 -8.06 -23.01
CA ASP A 310 0.34 -8.71 -22.51
C ASP A 310 0.45 -8.70 -20.97
N VAL A 311 -0.15 -7.71 -20.32
CA VAL A 311 -0.19 -7.59 -18.85
C VAL A 311 -1.63 -7.72 -18.37
N SER A 312 -1.86 -8.56 -17.35
CA SER A 312 -3.21 -8.76 -16.82
C SER A 312 -3.75 -7.48 -16.17
N SER A 313 -5.07 -7.26 -16.24
CA SER A 313 -5.72 -6.13 -15.58
C SER A 313 -5.50 -6.12 -14.06
N VAL A 314 -5.42 -7.31 -13.45
CA VAL A 314 -5.14 -7.48 -12.02
C VAL A 314 -3.71 -7.04 -11.69
N THR A 315 -2.72 -7.41 -12.50
CA THR A 315 -1.33 -6.96 -12.32
C THR A 315 -1.22 -5.44 -12.48
N ARG A 316 -1.92 -4.85 -13.46
CA ARG A 316 -1.99 -3.39 -13.62
C ARG A 316 -2.60 -2.72 -12.38
N GLN A 317 -3.67 -3.30 -11.84
CA GLN A 317 -4.30 -2.83 -10.61
C GLN A 317 -3.34 -2.89 -9.41
N THR A 318 -2.50 -3.93 -9.29
CA THR A 318 -1.47 -4.01 -8.24
C THR A 318 -0.53 -2.80 -8.25
N PHE A 319 -0.06 -2.36 -9.42
CA PHE A 319 0.75 -1.14 -9.53
C PHE A 319 0.00 0.10 -9.04
N LEU A 320 -1.27 0.25 -9.45
CA LEU A 320 -2.10 1.37 -9.03
C LEU A 320 -2.34 1.36 -7.52
N ASP A 321 -2.65 0.20 -6.93
CA ASP A 321 -2.90 0.05 -5.50
C ASP A 321 -1.67 0.46 -4.67
N VAL A 322 -0.48 -0.01 -5.07
CA VAL A 322 0.78 0.36 -4.41
C VAL A 322 1.02 1.86 -4.54
N VAL A 323 0.93 2.44 -5.75
CA VAL A 323 1.15 3.88 -5.95
C VAL A 323 0.14 4.73 -5.16
N LYS A 324 -1.15 4.36 -5.15
CA LYS A 324 -2.17 5.06 -4.38
C LYS A 324 -1.90 5.01 -2.88
N SER A 325 -1.32 3.93 -2.36
CA SER A 325 -0.89 3.85 -0.95
C SER A 325 0.19 4.89 -0.62
N PHE A 326 1.15 5.13 -1.52
CA PHE A 326 2.18 6.16 -1.34
C PHE A 326 1.59 7.57 -1.48
N CYS A 327 0.67 7.78 -2.43
CA CYS A 327 -0.04 9.06 -2.56
C CYS A 327 -0.85 9.38 -1.30
N TYR A 328 -1.57 8.39 -0.75
CA TYR A 328 -2.32 8.52 0.50
C TYR A 328 -1.41 8.91 1.67
N VAL A 329 -0.27 8.22 1.82
CA VAL A 329 0.71 8.50 2.88
C VAL A 329 1.34 9.89 2.74
N ALA A 330 1.63 10.35 1.53
CA ALA A 330 2.19 11.69 1.30
C ALA A 330 1.16 12.83 1.43
N HIS A 331 -0.14 12.50 1.32
CA HIS A 331 -1.26 13.43 1.41
C HIS A 331 -1.75 13.62 2.85
N CYS A 332 -1.79 12.54 3.64
CA CYS A 332 -2.39 12.55 4.97
C CYS A 332 -1.36 12.84 6.08
N SER A 333 -1.77 13.59 7.11
CA SER A 333 -1.01 13.69 8.35
C SER A 333 -1.02 12.36 9.12
N PRO A 334 -0.07 12.11 10.03
CA PRO A 334 -0.08 10.93 10.89
C PRO A 334 -1.40 10.75 11.65
N GLU A 335 -1.97 11.84 12.17
CA GLU A 335 -3.23 11.81 12.94
C GLU A 335 -4.42 11.40 12.08
N THR A 336 -4.48 11.87 10.83
CA THR A 336 -5.52 11.47 9.87
C THR A 336 -5.43 9.98 9.56
N ILE A 337 -4.20 9.45 9.39
CA ILE A 337 -3.99 8.02 9.13
C ILE A 337 -4.42 7.20 10.34
N ASP A 338 -4.06 7.62 11.55
CA ASP A 338 -4.44 6.92 12.78
C ASP A 338 -5.97 6.93 12.99
N GLY A 339 -6.63 8.05 12.69
CA GLY A 339 -8.09 8.13 12.68
C GLY A 339 -8.73 7.20 11.66
N HIS A 340 -8.17 7.12 10.44
CA HIS A 340 -8.65 6.18 9.43
C HIS A 340 -8.41 4.72 9.82
N ILE A 341 -7.28 4.39 10.45
CA ILE A 341 -7.00 3.05 10.98
C ILE A 341 -8.07 2.67 12.01
N SER A 342 -8.35 3.55 12.98
CA SER A 342 -9.41 3.35 13.98
C SER A 342 -10.75 3.06 13.30
N LYS A 343 -11.16 3.97 12.42
CA LYS A 343 -12.48 3.93 11.77
C LYS A 343 -12.68 2.74 10.84
N VAL A 344 -11.65 2.38 10.06
CA VAL A 344 -11.73 1.33 9.05
C VAL A 344 -11.56 -0.05 9.66
N LEU A 345 -10.65 -0.25 10.62
CA LEU A 345 -10.35 -1.59 11.14
C LEU A 345 -11.06 -1.93 12.45
N PHE A 346 -11.35 -0.94 13.30
CA PHE A 346 -11.71 -1.20 14.70
C PHE A 346 -13.09 -0.67 15.11
N GLU A 347 -13.60 0.38 14.47
CA GLU A 347 -14.95 0.88 14.74
C GLU A 347 -16.00 0.09 13.94
N ASP A 348 -16.91 -0.59 14.63
CA ASP A 348 -17.96 -1.36 13.99
C ASP A 348 -18.89 -0.47 13.15
N VAL A 349 -19.32 -1.00 12.00
CA VAL A 349 -20.31 -0.36 11.16
C VAL A 349 -21.69 -0.65 11.73
N ASN A 350 -22.40 0.40 12.17
CA ASN A 350 -23.78 0.33 12.66
C ASN A 350 -24.78 0.47 11.52
#